data_AF-A0A3D9AF30-F1
#
_entry.id   AF-A0A3D9AF30-F1
#
_cell.length_a   1.000
_cell.length_b   1.000
_cell.length_c   1.000
_cell.angle_alpha   90.00
_cell.angle_beta   90.00
_cell.angle_gamma   90.00
#
_symmetry.space_group_name_H-M   'P 1'
#
loop_
_entity.id
_entity.type
_entity.pdbx_description
1 polymer ?
#
loop_
_entity_poly.entity_id
_entity_poly.type
_entity_poly.pdbx_seq_one_letter_code
_entity_poly.pdbx_strand_id
1 'polypeptide(L)'
;MEFIHFISKSTLDSIKNKGLQTESHYQGFGIFIYPLIKIDLKAPNEEFVPEEREMNSNLSIEELWEGIGALHIRQANEKVFGVVFSLSSEFWPMEINIDVRSHISKQFAFEFDKLKTNDVFYQKNLNLTEVVESISATKYTLETKFKVISESGLRSLIECYKKSGGGIWEAISVYCLITKNIEANMIKRIVKF
;
A
#
# COMPACT_ATOMS: atom_id res chain seq x y z
N MET A 1 1.06 14.51 2.94
CA MET A 1 1.13 13.15 3.51
C MET A 1 2.56 12.63 3.52
N GLU A 2 2.96 11.83 4.52
CA GLU A 2 4.22 11.06 4.47
C GLU A 2 4.02 9.70 3.80
N PHE A 3 5.06 9.25 3.09
CA PHE A 3 5.13 7.95 2.44
C PHE A 3 6.47 7.30 2.74
N ILE A 4 6.54 5.98 2.56
CA ILE A 4 7.76 5.18 2.69
C ILE A 4 7.99 4.36 1.42
N HIS A 5 9.25 4.24 1.01
CA HIS A 5 9.70 3.32 -0.03
C HIS A 5 10.86 2.48 0.53
N PHE A 6 10.91 1.18 0.19
CA PHE A 6 11.92 0.27 0.70
C PHE A 6 13.00 0.02 -0.33
N ILE A 7 14.25 0.10 0.12
CA ILE A 7 15.45 -0.01 -0.72
C ILE A 7 16.46 -0.96 -0.09
N SER A 8 17.38 -1.46 -0.91
CA SER A 8 18.53 -2.20 -0.42
C SER A 8 19.71 -1.28 -0.07
N LYS A 9 20.74 -1.87 0.53
CA LYS A 9 21.99 -1.16 0.86
C LYS A 9 22.67 -0.57 -0.38
N SER A 10 22.64 -1.26 -1.52
CA SER A 10 23.33 -0.81 -2.74
C SER A 10 22.70 0.46 -3.31
N THR A 11 21.39 0.64 -3.15
CA THR A 11 20.67 1.85 -3.60
C THR A 11 20.84 3.03 -2.64
N LEU A 12 21.11 2.79 -1.36
CA LEU A 12 21.18 3.81 -0.31
C LEU A 12 22.11 4.98 -0.65
N ASP A 13 23.31 4.70 -1.14
CA ASP A 13 24.29 5.75 -1.44
C ASP A 13 23.92 6.59 -2.66
N SER A 14 23.16 6.01 -3.60
CA SER A 14 22.66 6.74 -4.76
C SER A 14 21.57 7.76 -4.38
N ILE A 15 20.71 7.39 -3.43
CA ILE A 15 19.53 8.15 -3.04
C ILE A 15 19.89 9.43 -2.29
N LYS A 16 20.96 9.42 -1.50
CA LYS A 16 21.44 10.60 -0.78
C LYS A 16 21.70 11.79 -1.70
N ASN A 17 22.12 11.52 -2.94
CA ASN A 17 22.48 12.56 -3.90
C ASN A 17 21.43 12.75 -5.01
N LYS A 18 20.78 11.66 -5.45
CA LYS A 18 19.89 11.66 -6.62
C LYS A 18 18.41 11.58 -6.26
N GLY A 19 18.06 11.34 -5.00
CA GLY A 19 16.69 10.99 -4.62
C GLY A 19 16.27 9.62 -5.17
N LEU A 20 14.97 9.34 -5.18
CA LEU A 20 14.42 8.10 -5.75
C LEU A 20 14.06 8.33 -7.21
N GLN A 21 14.58 7.46 -8.07
CA GLN A 21 14.34 7.52 -9.50
C GLN A 21 13.28 6.48 -9.89
N THR A 22 12.47 6.78 -10.90
CA THR A 22 11.57 5.80 -11.49
C THR A 22 12.39 4.71 -12.15
N GLU A 23 12.27 3.49 -11.66
CA GLU A 23 12.94 2.33 -12.22
C GLU A 23 11.95 1.48 -13.03
N SER A 24 12.48 0.61 -13.88
CA SER A 24 11.68 -0.41 -14.57
C SER A 24 11.44 -1.57 -13.61
N HIS A 25 10.23 -1.69 -13.08
CA HIS A 25 9.80 -2.84 -12.29
C HIS A 25 9.02 -3.84 -13.15
N TYR A 26 8.82 -5.05 -12.62
CA TYR A 26 8.07 -6.10 -13.32
C TYR A 26 6.59 -5.72 -13.60
N GLN A 27 6.05 -4.73 -12.90
CA GLN A 27 4.69 -4.20 -13.11
C GLN A 27 4.67 -2.88 -13.92
N GLY A 28 5.80 -2.49 -14.52
CA GLY A 28 5.92 -1.28 -15.35
C GLY A 28 6.94 -0.27 -14.82
N PHE A 29 6.89 0.95 -15.35
CA PHE A 29 7.75 2.06 -14.92
C PHE A 29 7.13 2.78 -13.72
N GLY A 30 7.90 2.94 -12.64
CA GLY A 30 7.48 3.77 -11.51
C GLY A 30 8.21 3.44 -10.20
N ILE A 31 7.69 3.99 -9.10
CA ILE A 31 8.17 3.74 -7.74
C ILE A 31 6.97 3.29 -6.92
N PHE A 32 7.09 2.14 -6.24
CA PHE A 32 6.07 1.68 -5.29
C PHE A 32 6.28 2.36 -3.95
N ILE A 33 5.28 3.09 -3.50
CA ILE A 33 5.34 3.82 -2.24
C ILE A 33 4.14 3.43 -1.37
N TYR A 34 4.37 3.41 -0.06
CA TYR A 34 3.36 3.04 0.91
C TYR A 34 2.97 4.28 1.71
N PRO A 35 1.67 4.57 1.88
CA PRO A 35 1.25 5.68 2.72
C PRO A 35 1.70 5.42 4.15
N LEU A 36 2.30 6.40 4.83
CA LEU A 36 2.68 6.27 6.23
C LEU A 36 1.45 6.41 7.14
N ILE A 37 0.50 5.50 6.97
CA ILE A 37 -0.73 5.29 7.75
C ILE A 37 -0.59 3.93 8.43
N LYS A 38 -1.00 3.85 9.70
CA LYS A 38 -1.07 2.56 10.39
C LYS A 38 -2.15 1.67 9.75
N ILE A 39 -1.73 0.53 9.24
CA ILE A 39 -2.58 -0.61 8.89
C ILE A 39 -2.13 -1.76 9.78
N ASP A 40 -3.04 -2.30 10.56
CA ASP A 40 -2.75 -3.39 11.47
C ASP A 40 -2.46 -4.69 10.69
N LEU A 41 -1.64 -5.57 11.26
CA LEU A 41 -1.61 -6.98 10.91
C LEU A 41 -2.99 -7.60 11.16
N LYS A 42 -3.37 -8.55 10.30
CA LYS A 42 -4.58 -9.35 10.44
C LYS A 42 -4.22 -10.82 10.35
N ALA A 43 -4.52 -11.55 11.42
CA ALA A 43 -4.20 -12.96 11.54
C ALA A 43 -4.93 -13.76 10.45
N PRO A 44 -4.23 -14.67 9.74
CA PRO A 44 -4.85 -15.47 8.68
C PRO A 44 -5.88 -16.48 9.23
N ASN A 45 -5.84 -16.76 10.53
CA ASN A 45 -6.82 -17.57 11.26
C ASN A 45 -6.75 -17.26 12.78
N GLU A 46 -7.66 -17.84 13.56
CA GLU A 46 -7.78 -17.58 15.01
C GLU A 46 -6.53 -17.93 15.83
N GLU A 47 -5.72 -18.89 15.39
CA GLU A 47 -4.51 -19.34 16.12
C GLU A 47 -3.44 -18.25 16.16
N PHE A 48 -3.38 -17.39 15.14
CA PHE A 48 -2.40 -16.30 15.03
C PHE A 48 -2.89 -14.98 15.64
N VAL A 49 -4.10 -14.93 16.20
CA VAL A 49 -4.66 -13.69 16.80
C VAL A 49 -3.84 -13.17 17.99
N PRO A 50 -3.29 -14.00 18.89
CA PRO A 50 -2.40 -13.52 19.94
C PRO A 50 -1.14 -12.85 19.37
N GLU A 51 -0.52 -13.45 18.36
CA GLU A 51 0.67 -12.91 17.67
C GLU A 51 0.34 -11.59 16.96
N GLU A 52 -0.79 -11.53 16.23
CA GLU A 52 -1.29 -10.28 15.62
C GLU A 52 -1.35 -9.15 16.66
N ARG A 53 -1.97 -9.40 17.83
CA ARG A 53 -2.16 -8.38 18.87
C ARG A 53 -0.83 -7.91 19.44
N GLU A 54 0.09 -8.83 19.68
CA GLU A 54 1.43 -8.52 20.15
C GLU A 54 2.19 -7.66 19.13
N MET A 55 2.24 -8.11 17.87
CA MET A 55 2.94 -7.38 16.81
C MET A 55 2.35 -5.98 16.57
N ASN A 56 1.02 -5.85 16.52
CA ASN A 56 0.35 -4.56 16.34
C ASN A 56 0.59 -3.55 17.47
N SER A 57 0.94 -4.05 18.67
CA SER A 57 1.24 -3.23 19.84
C SER A 57 2.70 -2.80 19.88
N ASN A 58 3.61 -3.61 19.34
CA ASN A 58 5.06 -3.43 19.46
C ASN A 58 5.71 -2.81 18.21
N LEU A 59 5.15 -3.03 17.02
CA LEU A 59 5.73 -2.54 15.77
C LEU A 59 5.32 -1.08 15.47
N SER A 60 6.29 -0.31 14.98
CA SER A 60 6.07 1.00 14.37
C SER A 60 5.32 0.91 13.04
N ILE A 61 4.82 2.05 12.53
CA ILE A 61 4.14 2.10 11.23
C ILE A 61 5.09 1.65 10.11
N GLU A 62 6.36 2.06 10.20
CA GLU A 62 7.41 1.68 9.27
C GLU A 62 7.66 0.18 9.25
N GLU A 63 7.76 -0.46 10.42
CA GLU A 63 7.95 -1.92 10.55
C GLU A 63 6.75 -2.73 10.05
N LEU A 64 5.53 -2.23 10.27
CA LEU A 64 4.31 -2.84 9.72
C LEU A 64 4.37 -2.87 8.17
N TRP A 65 4.65 -1.73 7.53
CA TRP A 65 4.76 -1.67 6.08
C TRP A 65 5.92 -2.48 5.52
N GLU A 66 7.05 -2.54 6.24
CA GLU A 66 8.23 -3.27 5.83
C GLU A 66 7.95 -4.78 5.68
N GLY A 67 7.03 -5.33 6.48
CA GLY A 67 6.57 -6.72 6.39
C GLY A 67 6.01 -7.13 5.02
N ILE A 68 5.49 -6.19 4.22
CA ILE A 68 5.04 -6.43 2.83
C ILE A 68 5.96 -5.76 1.83
N GLY A 69 6.28 -4.48 2.04
CA GLY A 69 6.92 -3.63 1.04
C GLY A 69 8.38 -3.97 0.75
N ALA A 70 9.05 -4.73 1.63
CA ALA A 70 10.43 -5.14 1.46
C ALA A 70 10.63 -6.64 1.18
N LEU A 71 9.56 -7.39 0.90
CA LEU A 71 9.62 -8.85 0.73
C LEU A 71 10.66 -9.30 -0.30
N HIS A 72 10.74 -8.61 -1.44
CA HIS A 72 11.72 -8.94 -2.49
C HIS A 72 13.16 -8.74 -2.02
N ILE A 73 13.43 -7.65 -1.29
CA ILE A 73 14.76 -7.33 -0.75
C ILE A 73 15.16 -8.37 0.30
N ARG A 74 14.22 -8.79 1.15
CA ARG A 74 14.42 -9.87 2.12
C ARG A 74 14.72 -11.21 1.44
N GLN A 75 13.99 -11.55 0.38
CA GLN A 75 14.22 -12.78 -0.39
C GLN A 75 15.60 -12.80 -1.06
N ALA A 76 16.12 -11.62 -1.44
CA ALA A 76 17.49 -11.45 -1.92
C ALA A 76 18.55 -11.49 -0.78
N ASN A 77 18.13 -11.67 0.48
CA ASN A 77 18.98 -11.63 1.67
C ASN A 77 19.78 -10.31 1.79
N GLU A 78 19.18 -9.21 1.36
CA GLU A 78 19.76 -7.88 1.44
C GLU A 78 19.27 -7.11 2.65
N LYS A 79 20.08 -6.15 3.10
CA LYS A 79 19.70 -5.25 4.18
C LYS A 79 18.66 -4.24 3.70
N VAL A 80 17.54 -4.17 4.40
CA VAL A 80 16.41 -3.30 4.11
C VAL A 80 16.58 -1.93 4.76
N PHE A 81 16.26 -0.88 4.01
CA PHE A 81 16.11 0.48 4.53
C PHE A 81 14.79 1.07 4.07
N GLY A 82 14.15 1.86 4.92
CA GLY A 82 12.94 2.62 4.63
C GLY A 82 13.27 4.08 4.37
N VAL A 83 12.98 4.59 3.18
CA VAL A 83 13.14 6.01 2.85
C VAL A 83 11.79 6.69 3.05
N VAL A 84 11.72 7.57 4.05
CA VAL A 84 10.49 8.33 4.36
C VAL A 84 10.59 9.72 3.76
N PHE A 85 9.55 10.13 3.04
CA PHE A 85 9.47 11.40 2.32
C PHE A 85 8.05 11.98 2.38
N SER A 86 7.89 13.23 1.97
CA SER A 86 6.57 13.86 1.82
C SER A 86 6.34 14.29 0.39
N LEU A 87 5.19 13.91 -0.16
CA LEU A 87 4.79 14.29 -1.50
C LEU A 87 3.89 15.53 -1.47
N SER A 88 4.11 16.42 -2.43
CA SER A 88 3.30 17.62 -2.66
C SER A 88 2.02 17.29 -3.45
N SER A 89 1.19 18.30 -3.70
CA SER A 89 -0.04 18.13 -4.49
C SER A 89 0.22 17.72 -5.94
N GLU A 90 1.43 17.95 -6.47
CA GLU A 90 1.78 17.67 -7.87
C GLU A 90 1.89 16.17 -8.19
N PHE A 91 1.96 15.32 -7.17
CA PHE A 91 2.01 13.86 -7.32
C PHE A 91 0.62 13.24 -7.46
N TRP A 92 -0.46 14.02 -7.31
CA TRP A 92 -1.82 13.56 -7.56
C TRP A 92 -2.26 13.89 -8.99
N PRO A 93 -3.11 13.05 -9.62
CA PRO A 93 -3.63 11.78 -9.11
C PRO A 93 -2.57 10.68 -9.02
N MET A 94 -2.75 9.77 -8.06
CA MET A 94 -1.97 8.53 -7.91
C MET A 94 -2.82 7.32 -8.27
N GLU A 95 -2.16 6.29 -8.79
CA GLU A 95 -2.75 4.95 -8.90
C GLU A 95 -2.46 4.17 -7.62
N ILE A 96 -3.51 3.65 -7.01
CA ILE A 96 -3.42 2.83 -5.80
C ILE A 96 -3.86 1.42 -6.15
N ASN A 97 -3.01 0.44 -5.89
CA ASN A 97 -3.35 -0.97 -6.03
C ASN A 97 -3.72 -1.49 -4.65
N ILE A 98 -4.85 -2.20 -4.57
CA ILE A 98 -5.30 -2.91 -3.38
C ILE A 98 -5.80 -4.27 -3.83
N ASP A 99 -5.06 -5.32 -3.48
CA ASP A 99 -5.43 -6.69 -3.80
C ASP A 99 -5.89 -7.40 -2.53
N VAL A 100 -7.16 -7.77 -2.47
CA VAL A 100 -7.80 -8.30 -1.25
C VAL A 100 -8.27 -9.73 -1.43
N ARG A 101 -8.28 -10.50 -0.34
CA ARG A 101 -8.81 -11.87 -0.33
C ARG A 101 -10.33 -11.89 -0.50
N SER A 102 -10.85 -12.95 -1.11
CA SER A 102 -12.29 -13.08 -1.41
C SER A 102 -13.20 -12.90 -0.20
N HIS A 103 -12.80 -13.31 0.99
CA HIS A 103 -13.67 -13.24 2.16
C HIS A 103 -13.89 -11.80 2.68
N ILE A 104 -12.97 -10.86 2.43
CA ILE A 104 -13.18 -9.43 2.76
C ILE A 104 -13.68 -8.60 1.57
N SER A 105 -13.57 -9.12 0.34
CA SER A 105 -13.88 -8.40 -0.90
C SER A 105 -15.29 -7.79 -0.94
N LYS A 106 -16.32 -8.52 -0.48
CA LYS A 106 -17.71 -8.05 -0.43
C LYS A 106 -17.88 -6.87 0.51
N GLN A 107 -17.32 -6.98 1.72
CA GLN A 107 -17.36 -5.90 2.69
C GLN A 107 -16.53 -4.70 2.20
N PHE A 108 -15.44 -4.93 1.46
CA PHE A 108 -14.65 -3.86 0.86
C PHE A 108 -15.41 -3.09 -0.20
N ALA A 109 -16.07 -3.79 -1.13
CA ALA A 109 -16.94 -3.16 -2.12
C ALA A 109 -18.09 -2.37 -1.48
N PHE A 110 -18.73 -2.95 -0.46
CA PHE A 110 -19.81 -2.27 0.28
C PHE A 110 -19.35 -1.00 1.00
N GLU A 111 -18.20 -1.02 1.67
CA GLU A 111 -17.66 0.18 2.32
C GLU A 111 -17.17 1.21 1.28
N PHE A 112 -16.65 0.76 0.15
CA PHE A 112 -16.24 1.62 -0.96
C PHE A 112 -17.45 2.36 -1.58
N ASP A 113 -18.55 1.66 -1.85
CA ASP A 113 -19.76 2.26 -2.46
C ASP A 113 -20.41 3.32 -1.56
N LYS A 114 -20.18 3.26 -0.24
CA LYS A 114 -20.61 4.30 0.70
C LYS A 114 -19.76 5.56 0.65
N LEU A 115 -18.58 5.53 0.03
CA LEU A 115 -17.73 6.70 -0.13
C LEU A 115 -18.43 7.71 -1.04
N LYS A 116 -19.12 8.66 -0.43
CA LYS A 116 -19.67 9.84 -1.13
C LYS A 116 -18.56 10.86 -1.37
N THR A 117 -17.59 10.51 -2.21
CA THR A 117 -16.46 11.38 -2.54
C THR A 117 -16.16 11.36 -4.04
N ASN A 118 -15.73 12.50 -4.56
CA ASN A 118 -15.16 12.60 -5.90
C ASN A 118 -13.65 12.38 -5.90
N ASP A 119 -13.06 12.01 -4.75
CA ASP A 119 -11.60 11.92 -4.60
C ASP A 119 -11.01 10.55 -4.97
N VAL A 120 -11.86 9.53 -5.13
CA VAL A 120 -11.44 8.14 -5.34
C VAL A 120 -12.33 7.51 -6.41
N PHE A 121 -11.71 6.89 -7.41
CA PHE A 121 -12.40 6.24 -8.50
C PHE A 121 -11.88 4.81 -8.66
N TYR A 122 -12.77 3.83 -8.61
CA TYR A 122 -12.43 2.47 -9.01
C TYR A 122 -12.22 2.41 -10.52
N GLN A 123 -11.09 1.84 -10.95
CA GLN A 123 -10.73 1.77 -12.36
C GLN A 123 -11.76 0.92 -13.12
N LYS A 124 -12.15 1.38 -14.34
CA LYS A 124 -12.98 0.74 -15.37
C LYS A 124 -14.43 1.24 -15.56
N ASN A 125 -14.88 2.34 -14.97
CA ASN A 125 -16.30 2.76 -15.03
C ASN A 125 -17.28 1.66 -14.57
N LEU A 126 -16.77 0.67 -13.83
CA LEU A 126 -17.56 -0.42 -13.27
C LEU A 126 -17.90 -0.05 -11.83
N ASN A 127 -19.04 -0.54 -11.35
CA ASN A 127 -19.31 -0.53 -9.93
C ASN A 127 -18.53 -1.70 -9.28
N LEU A 128 -17.83 -1.43 -8.17
CA LEU A 128 -16.98 -2.43 -7.51
C LEU A 128 -17.82 -3.59 -6.94
N THR A 129 -18.99 -3.30 -6.38
CA THR A 129 -19.93 -4.31 -5.90
C THR A 129 -20.41 -5.22 -7.03
N GLU A 130 -20.80 -4.67 -8.18
CA GLU A 130 -21.17 -5.47 -9.36
C GLU A 130 -20.04 -6.40 -9.82
N VAL A 131 -18.79 -5.91 -9.82
CA VAL A 131 -17.62 -6.74 -10.13
C VAL A 131 -17.49 -7.88 -9.13
N VAL A 132 -17.55 -7.60 -7.83
CA VAL A 132 -17.43 -8.61 -6.77
C VAL A 132 -18.56 -9.64 -6.83
N GLU A 133 -19.78 -9.22 -7.13
CA GLU A 133 -20.95 -10.10 -7.26
C GLU A 133 -20.88 -10.98 -8.51
N SER A 134 -20.18 -10.55 -9.57
CA SER A 134 -20.01 -11.33 -10.80
C SER A 134 -19.05 -12.52 -10.66
N ILE A 135 -18.24 -12.56 -9.58
CA ILE A 135 -17.23 -13.59 -9.39
C ILE A 135 -17.88 -14.86 -8.81
N SER A 136 -17.86 -15.94 -9.59
CA SER A 136 -18.44 -17.24 -9.20
C SER A 136 -17.55 -18.10 -8.30
N ALA A 137 -16.24 -17.83 -8.27
CA ALA A 137 -15.28 -18.57 -7.46
C ALA A 137 -15.48 -18.26 -5.96
N THR A 138 -15.40 -19.30 -5.12
CA THR A 138 -15.50 -19.13 -3.65
C THR A 138 -14.21 -18.61 -3.03
N LYS A 139 -13.07 -18.91 -3.65
CA LYS A 139 -11.74 -18.44 -3.26
C LYS A 139 -11.08 -17.74 -4.45
N TYR A 140 -10.75 -16.47 -4.27
CA TYR A 140 -10.08 -15.64 -5.28
C TYR A 140 -9.37 -14.47 -4.60
N THR A 141 -8.53 -13.79 -5.38
CA THR A 141 -7.98 -12.48 -5.03
C THR A 141 -8.65 -11.45 -5.92
N LEU A 142 -9.23 -10.42 -5.30
CA LEU A 142 -9.78 -9.28 -6.01
C LEU A 142 -8.62 -8.31 -6.28
N GLU A 143 -8.06 -8.36 -7.49
CA GLU A 143 -7.01 -7.44 -7.91
C GLU A 143 -7.63 -6.12 -8.39
N THR A 144 -7.38 -5.03 -7.66
CA THR A 144 -8.06 -3.75 -7.94
C THR A 144 -7.14 -2.56 -7.93
N LYS A 145 -7.50 -1.61 -8.80
CA LYS A 145 -6.79 -0.37 -9.01
C LYS A 145 -7.75 0.80 -8.83
N PHE A 146 -7.27 1.82 -8.15
CA PHE A 146 -8.02 3.04 -7.87
C PHE A 146 -7.22 4.24 -8.35
N LYS A 147 -7.89 5.19 -8.98
CA LYS A 147 -7.35 6.53 -9.20
C LYS A 147 -7.75 7.40 -8.02
N VAL A 148 -6.76 7.90 -7.29
CA VAL A 148 -6.98 8.79 -6.15
C VAL A 148 -6.44 10.17 -6.49
N ILE A 149 -7.25 11.22 -6.32
CA ILE A 149 -6.87 12.59 -6.68
C ILE A 149 -6.41 13.45 -5.48
N SER A 150 -6.49 12.95 -4.25
CA SER A 150 -6.13 13.73 -3.06
C SER A 150 -5.66 12.86 -1.88
N GLU A 151 -4.99 13.50 -0.91
CA GLU A 151 -4.63 12.87 0.36
C GLU A 151 -5.89 12.42 1.14
N SER A 152 -6.97 13.21 1.15
CA SER A 152 -8.23 12.83 1.79
C SER A 152 -8.83 11.58 1.14
N GLY A 153 -8.80 11.51 -0.19
CA GLY A 153 -9.24 10.33 -0.93
C GLY A 153 -8.45 9.07 -0.55
N LEU A 154 -7.11 9.17 -0.47
CA LEU A 154 -6.28 8.03 -0.08
C LEU A 154 -6.63 7.56 1.34
N ARG A 155 -6.79 8.48 2.29
CA ARG A 155 -7.20 8.14 3.65
C ARG A 155 -8.55 7.45 3.68
N SER A 156 -9.53 7.94 2.92
CA SER A 156 -10.85 7.32 2.81
C SER A 156 -10.80 5.91 2.24
N LEU A 157 -10.02 5.69 1.17
CA LEU A 157 -9.86 4.37 0.56
C LEU A 157 -9.22 3.36 1.53
N ILE A 158 -8.14 3.76 2.20
CA ILE A 158 -7.46 2.90 3.20
C ILE A 158 -8.38 2.62 4.39
N GLU A 159 -9.21 3.58 4.80
CA GLU A 159 -10.16 3.37 5.89
C GLU A 159 -11.28 2.41 5.50
N CYS A 160 -11.78 2.45 4.26
CA CYS A 160 -12.70 1.41 3.75
C CYS A 160 -12.05 0.04 3.82
N TYR A 161 -10.81 -0.09 3.33
CA TYR A 161 -10.07 -1.34 3.40
C TYR A 161 -9.97 -1.88 4.85
N LYS A 162 -9.58 -1.04 5.81
CA LYS A 162 -9.49 -1.41 7.23
C LYS A 162 -10.84 -1.84 7.82
N LYS A 163 -11.92 -1.07 7.57
CA LYS A 163 -13.27 -1.37 8.06
C LYS A 163 -13.81 -2.69 7.54
N SER A 164 -13.33 -3.12 6.39
CA SER A 164 -13.73 -4.38 5.77
C SER A 164 -13.00 -5.60 6.28
N GLY A 165 -12.18 -5.44 7.33
CA GLY A 165 -11.32 -6.50 7.88
C GLY A 165 -9.95 -6.56 7.21
N GLY A 166 -9.62 -5.58 6.36
CA GLY A 166 -8.31 -5.46 5.76
C GLY A 166 -7.20 -5.18 6.78
N GLY A 167 -6.05 -5.79 6.53
CA GLY A 167 -4.79 -5.54 7.22
C GLY A 167 -3.63 -6.24 6.53
N ILE A 168 -2.42 -6.07 7.06
CA ILE A 168 -1.25 -6.79 6.56
C ILE A 168 -1.53 -8.30 6.67
N TRP A 169 -1.21 -9.06 5.60
CA TRP A 169 -1.57 -10.47 5.31
C TRP A 169 -2.96 -10.73 4.71
N GLU A 170 -3.92 -9.86 5.00
CA GLU A 170 -5.26 -9.89 4.39
C GLU A 170 -5.34 -9.10 3.08
N ALA A 171 -4.40 -8.18 2.85
CA ALA A 171 -4.03 -7.75 1.51
C ALA A 171 -2.81 -8.49 0.99
N ILE A 172 -2.90 -8.91 -0.27
CA ILE A 172 -1.79 -9.44 -1.04
C ILE A 172 -0.92 -8.29 -1.56
N SER A 173 -1.53 -7.13 -1.83
CA SER A 173 -0.79 -5.91 -2.14
C SER A 173 -1.59 -4.67 -1.72
N VAL A 174 -0.91 -3.67 -1.15
CA VAL A 174 -1.41 -2.30 -0.98
C VAL A 174 -0.27 -1.36 -1.25
N TYR A 175 -0.28 -0.64 -2.38
CA TYR A 175 0.77 0.32 -2.70
C TYR A 175 0.25 1.43 -3.62
N CYS A 176 0.88 2.59 -3.54
CA CYS A 176 0.70 3.66 -4.49
C CYS A 176 1.81 3.54 -5.54
N LEU A 177 1.44 3.67 -6.81
CA LEU A 177 2.39 3.77 -7.91
C LEU A 177 2.54 5.24 -8.30
N ILE A 178 3.78 5.73 -8.29
CA ILE A 178 4.13 7.04 -8.85
C ILE A 178 5.07 6.88 -10.04
N THR A 179 4.93 7.75 -11.03
CA THR A 179 5.74 7.77 -12.26
C THR A 179 6.63 9.02 -12.34
N LYS A 180 6.79 9.72 -11.21
CA LYS A 180 7.67 10.87 -11.06
C LYS A 180 8.79 10.53 -10.08
N ASN A 181 9.98 11.06 -10.36
CA ASN A 181 11.11 10.97 -9.45
C ASN A 181 10.80 11.73 -8.14
N ILE A 182 11.38 11.28 -7.05
CA ILE A 182 11.35 11.97 -5.76
C ILE A 182 12.73 12.59 -5.57
N GLU A 183 12.79 13.91 -5.48
CA GLU A 183 14.05 14.63 -5.27
C GLU A 183 14.65 14.34 -3.88
N ALA A 184 15.98 14.42 -3.77
CA ALA A 184 16.68 14.14 -2.51
C ALA A 184 16.25 15.06 -1.35
N ASN A 185 15.90 16.32 -1.66
CA ASN A 185 15.39 17.31 -0.69
C ASN A 185 14.01 16.95 -0.10
N MET A 186 13.25 16.04 -0.73
CA MET A 186 11.95 15.57 -0.24
C MET A 186 12.09 14.45 0.79
N ILE A 187 13.28 13.85 0.89
CA ILE A 187 13.59 12.77 1.83
C ILE A 187 13.76 13.37 3.22
N LYS A 188 12.94 12.89 4.16
CA LYS A 188 12.93 13.37 5.54
C LYS A 188 13.85 12.54 6.43
N ARG A 189 13.81 11.22 6.28
CA ARG A 189 14.61 10.29 7.10
C ARG A 189 14.78 8.96 6.40
N ILE A 190 15.81 8.24 6.82
CA ILE A 190 16.06 6.86 6.41
C ILE A 190 16.04 6.00 7.67
N VAL A 191 15.15 5.01 7.68
CA VAL A 191 14.99 4.03 8.75
C VAL A 191 15.78 2.79 8.37
N LYS A 192 16.49 2.21 9.34
CA LYS A 192 17.19 0.94 9.18
C LYS A 192 16.40 -0.13 9.93
N PHE A 193 16.06 -1.20 9.23
CA PHE A 193 15.49 -2.42 9.81
C PHE A 193 16.59 -3.46 10.05
#